data_AF-A0A2A4K0Z6-F1
#
_entry.id   AF-A0A2A4K0Z6-F1
#
_cell.length_a   1.000
_cell.length_b   1.000
_cell.length_c   1.000
_cell.angle_alpha   90.00
_cell.angle_beta   90.00
_cell.angle_gamma   90.00
#
_symmetry.space_group_name_H-M   'P 1'
#
loop_
_entity.id
_entity.type
_entity.pdbx_description
1 polymer ?
#
loop_
_entity_poly.entity_id
_entity_poly.type
_entity_poly.pdbx_seq_one_letter_code
_entity_poly.pdbx_strand_id
1 'polypeptide(L)'
;MWVGSLRAEKRGMDWAEALEKWSELTGAKEGFYVSQQARNNKHTAVLCVAAVNSHKKEKLTKKDIMFQIYRPNTGLQLRLESLAELEKKYRRVESSEAETWWRQQYAASQRVCSHAYWRAVCRNAADCEVGLRVRTHHVLAGSVLAVWARVEHVLAQRTHLNKMQVVRIKTDDGLKIVGTLIPKNCVEPLKEALSSDAVSVSEQKFEPTDALK
;
A
#
# COMPACT_ATOMS: atom_id res chain seq x y z
N MET A 1 1.30 -12.83 -27.19
CA MET A 1 0.52 -11.82 -26.43
C MET A 1 0.83 -12.06 -24.97
N TRP A 2 1.01 -11.04 -24.15
CA TRP A 2 1.51 -11.28 -22.80
C TRP A 2 0.64 -10.62 -21.74
N VAL A 3 0.44 -11.34 -20.64
CA VAL A 3 -0.30 -10.87 -19.47
C VAL A 3 0.74 -10.52 -18.43
N GLY A 4 1.01 -9.22 -18.28
CA GLY A 4 1.93 -8.70 -17.28
C GLY A 4 1.24 -8.48 -15.95
N SER A 5 1.94 -8.78 -14.86
CA SER A 5 1.54 -8.28 -13.54
C SER A 5 2.53 -7.21 -13.12
N LEU A 6 2.05 -5.98 -13.03
CA LEU A 6 2.85 -4.83 -12.61
C LEU A 6 2.49 -4.53 -11.16
N ARG A 7 3.47 -4.59 -10.26
CA ARG A 7 3.30 -4.06 -8.90
C ARG A 7 3.45 -2.55 -8.98
N ALA A 8 2.33 -1.85 -8.95
CA ALA A 8 2.31 -0.40 -8.97
C ALA A 8 2.16 0.12 -7.55
N GLU A 9 3.08 1.01 -7.19
CA GLU A 9 3.04 1.90 -6.03
C GLU A 9 3.44 1.24 -4.69
N LYS A 10 4.65 1.56 -4.22
CA LYS A 10 5.06 1.39 -2.82
C LYS A 10 4.39 2.52 -2.02
N ARG A 11 3.25 2.24 -1.40
CA ARG A 11 2.73 3.04 -0.29
C ARG A 11 3.48 2.62 0.98
N GLY A 12 3.45 3.43 2.02
CA GLY A 12 4.19 3.12 3.26
C GLY A 12 5.36 4.05 3.51
N MET A 13 6.07 3.77 4.58
CA MET A 13 7.31 4.44 4.96
C MET A 13 8.20 3.37 5.59
N ASP A 14 9.36 3.12 5.02
CA ASP A 14 10.28 2.15 5.59
C ASP A 14 10.93 2.68 6.87
N TRP A 15 11.74 1.85 7.53
CA TRP A 15 12.36 2.26 8.79
C TRP A 15 13.44 3.33 8.61
N ALA A 16 14.18 3.31 7.50
CA ALA A 16 15.22 4.30 7.23
C ALA A 16 14.59 5.67 6.96
N GLU A 17 13.56 5.72 6.12
CA GLU A 17 12.77 6.93 5.86
C GLU A 17 12.12 7.48 7.14
N ALA A 18 11.61 6.58 8.01
CA ALA A 18 11.04 6.98 9.30
C ALA A 18 12.10 7.55 10.26
N LEU A 19 13.31 6.98 10.27
CA LEU A 19 14.42 7.47 11.09
C LEU A 19 14.96 8.81 10.61
N GLU A 20 15.12 8.99 9.30
CA GLU A 20 15.53 10.26 8.71
C GLU A 20 14.53 11.34 9.11
N LYS A 21 13.23 11.08 8.92
CA LYS A 21 12.18 12.01 9.33
C LYS A 21 12.13 12.24 10.83
N TRP A 22 12.43 11.22 11.63
CA TRP A 22 12.52 11.36 13.08
C TRP A 22 13.67 12.27 13.50
N SER A 23 14.79 12.24 12.78
CA SER A 23 15.96 13.09 13.07
C SER A 23 15.72 14.58 12.86
N GLU A 24 14.73 14.92 12.02
CA GLU A 24 14.30 16.31 11.76
C GLU A 24 13.36 16.84 12.85
N LEU A 25 12.86 15.99 13.74
CA LEU A 25 11.88 16.36 14.77
C LEU A 25 12.55 17.11 15.91
N THR A 26 11.92 18.20 16.34
CA THR A 26 12.44 19.08 17.39
C THR A 26 11.47 19.25 18.54
N GLY A 27 10.22 18.83 18.38
CA GLY A 27 9.17 18.93 19.38
C GLY A 27 9.28 17.84 20.43
N ALA A 28 9.20 18.23 21.71
CA ALA A 28 9.30 17.32 22.85
C ALA A 28 8.24 16.19 22.90
N LYS A 29 7.13 16.37 22.17
CA LYS A 29 6.01 15.42 22.06
C LYS A 29 5.96 14.71 20.71
N GLU A 30 6.94 14.97 19.85
CA GLU A 30 7.11 14.24 18.59
C GLU A 30 7.91 12.95 18.83
N GLY A 31 7.82 12.02 17.89
CA GLY A 31 8.63 10.80 17.91
C GLY A 31 7.83 9.53 17.67
N PHE A 32 8.41 8.40 18.08
CA PHE A 32 7.81 7.08 17.89
C PHE A 32 6.81 6.73 18.99
N TYR A 33 5.72 6.12 18.58
CA TYR A 33 4.62 5.70 19.42
C TYR A 33 4.22 4.26 19.11
N VAL A 34 4.00 3.48 20.15
CA VAL A 34 3.56 2.07 20.05
C VAL A 34 2.21 1.92 20.74
N SER A 35 1.31 1.12 20.17
CA SER A 35 -0.04 0.94 20.71
C SER A 35 0.02 0.33 22.12
N GLN A 36 -0.75 0.88 23.05
CA GLN A 36 -0.79 0.34 24.42
C GLN A 36 -1.45 -1.04 24.44
N GLN A 37 -2.47 -1.24 23.61
CA GLN A 37 -3.13 -2.53 23.46
C GLN A 37 -2.46 -3.34 22.36
N ALA A 38 -2.09 -4.58 22.70
CA ALA A 38 -1.68 -5.58 21.72
C ALA A 38 -2.90 -6.12 20.99
N ARG A 39 -2.76 -6.41 19.70
CA ARG A 39 -3.75 -7.12 18.88
C ARG A 39 -3.05 -8.33 18.27
N ASN A 40 -3.51 -9.53 18.61
CA ASN A 40 -2.89 -10.78 18.18
C ASN A 40 -1.38 -10.84 18.52
N ASN A 41 -1.03 -10.50 19.76
CA ASN A 41 0.35 -10.39 20.27
C ASN A 41 1.27 -9.44 19.48
N LYS A 42 0.70 -8.50 18.74
CA LYS A 42 1.43 -7.48 17.98
C LYS A 42 1.02 -6.08 18.41
N HIS A 43 1.96 -5.15 18.35
CA HIS A 43 1.68 -3.74 18.56
C HIS A 43 1.75 -2.96 17.24
N THR A 44 1.03 -1.83 17.18
CA THR A 44 1.13 -0.87 16.07
C THR A 44 2.19 0.16 16.40
N ALA A 45 3.23 0.28 15.57
CA ALA A 45 4.17 1.38 15.63
C ALA A 45 3.77 2.50 14.66
N VAL A 46 3.88 3.74 15.12
CA VAL A 46 3.61 4.96 14.33
C VAL A 46 4.61 6.06 14.68
N LEU A 47 4.88 6.95 13.73
CA LEU A 47 5.71 8.12 13.92
C LEU A 47 4.79 9.33 13.93
N CYS A 48 4.82 10.09 15.03
CA CYS A 48 3.97 11.25 15.24
C CYS A 48 4.79 12.52 15.07
N VAL A 49 4.37 13.37 14.14
CA VAL A 49 4.99 14.67 13.85
C VAL A 49 3.96 15.75 14.15
N ALA A 50 4.33 16.79 14.90
CA ALA A 50 3.42 17.87 15.23
C ALA A 50 3.01 18.59 13.95
N ALA A 51 1.71 18.77 13.75
CA ALA A 51 1.23 19.65 12.71
C ALA A 51 1.55 21.09 13.11
N VAL A 52 2.02 21.90 12.15
CA VAL A 52 2.27 23.33 12.40
C VAL A 52 0.94 24.00 12.72
N ASN A 53 0.69 24.25 14.01
CA ASN A 53 -0.49 24.97 14.45
C ASN A 53 -0.30 26.46 14.16
N SER A 54 -1.08 27.01 13.23
CA SER A 54 -1.06 28.45 12.91
C SER A 54 -1.70 29.33 13.99
N HIS A 55 -2.26 28.73 15.05
CA HIS A 55 -2.97 29.45 16.08
C HIS A 55 -2.01 29.96 17.17
N LYS A 56 -1.76 31.28 17.15
CA LYS A 56 -1.21 32.09 18.25
C LYS A 56 -2.12 32.03 19.49
N LYS A 57 -2.12 30.92 20.22
CA LYS A 57 -2.63 30.85 21.60
C LYS A 57 -1.46 30.58 22.54
N GLU A 58 -1.26 31.45 23.51
CA GLU A 58 -0.18 31.36 24.53
C GLU A 58 -0.21 30.07 25.37
N LYS A 59 -1.36 29.38 25.45
CA LYS A 59 -1.50 28.08 26.10
C LYS A 59 -2.31 27.12 25.23
N LEU A 60 -1.62 26.29 24.46
CA LEU A 60 -2.23 25.18 23.72
C LEU A 60 -2.58 24.04 24.70
N THR A 61 -3.83 23.58 24.68
CA THR A 61 -4.22 22.39 25.44
C THR A 61 -3.86 21.12 24.66
N LYS A 62 -3.80 19.95 25.32
CA LYS A 62 -3.54 18.66 24.65
C LYS A 62 -4.54 18.32 23.53
N LYS A 63 -5.72 18.95 23.52
CA LYS A 63 -6.73 18.77 22.46
C LYS A 63 -6.46 19.66 21.24
N ASP A 64 -5.74 20.77 21.43
CA ASP A 64 -5.40 21.70 20.35
C ASP A 64 -4.10 21.31 19.64
N ILE A 65 -3.24 20.51 20.28
CA ILE A 65 -2.00 20.02 19.68
C ILE A 65 -2.33 18.85 18.75
N MET A 66 -2.21 19.10 17.45
CA MET A 66 -2.52 18.15 16.39
C MET A 66 -1.23 17.50 15.86
N PHE A 67 -1.30 16.22 15.53
CA PHE A 67 -0.19 15.45 15.00
C PHE A 67 -0.56 14.79 13.66
N GLN A 68 0.38 14.84 12.73
CA GLN A 68 0.43 13.98 11.55
C GLN A 68 1.00 12.62 11.96
N ILE A 69 0.33 11.54 11.57
CA ILE A 69 0.74 10.18 11.90
C ILE A 69 1.29 9.51 10.64
N TYR A 70 2.49 8.98 10.73
CA TYR A 70 3.10 8.15 9.70
C TYR A 70 3.01 6.68 10.12
N ARG A 71 2.61 5.83 9.19
CA ARG A 71 2.46 4.37 9.39
C ARG A 71 3.34 3.60 8.41
N PRO A 72 3.87 2.43 8.80
CA PRO A 72 4.70 1.61 7.92
C PRO A 72 3.99 1.16 6.64
N ASN A 73 2.68 0.89 6.69
CA ASN A 73 1.94 0.32 5.56
C ASN A 73 1.28 1.33 4.62
N THR A 74 0.90 2.51 5.12
CA THR A 74 0.20 3.55 4.32
C THR A 74 0.99 4.85 4.16
N GLY A 75 2.06 5.03 4.92
CA GLY A 75 2.78 6.30 4.98
C GLY A 75 1.99 7.33 5.78
N LEU A 76 1.94 8.56 5.29
CA LEU A 76 1.23 9.67 5.93
C LEU A 76 -0.29 9.41 6.03
N GLN A 77 -0.79 9.45 7.25
CA GLN A 77 -2.22 9.50 7.55
C GLN A 77 -2.71 10.94 7.37
N LEU A 78 -3.58 11.16 6.38
CA LEU A 78 -4.18 12.48 6.09
C LEU A 78 -4.96 13.05 7.27
N ARG A 79 -5.54 12.18 8.10
CA ARG A 79 -6.26 12.59 9.31
C ARG A 79 -5.27 12.89 10.42
N LEU A 80 -5.26 14.15 10.84
CA LEU A 80 -4.59 14.59 12.05
C LEU A 80 -5.29 14.01 13.29
N GLU A 81 -4.50 13.63 14.31
CA GLU A 81 -5.02 13.22 15.62
C GLU A 81 -4.50 14.17 16.70
N SER A 82 -5.32 14.43 17.72
CA SER A 82 -4.90 15.26 18.85
C SER A 82 -3.96 14.49 19.79
N LEU A 83 -3.10 15.19 20.53
CA LEU A 83 -2.24 14.56 21.55
C LEU A 83 -3.07 13.76 22.57
N ALA A 84 -4.24 14.27 22.94
CA ALA A 84 -5.15 13.59 23.87
C ALA A 84 -5.68 12.24 23.34
N GLU A 85 -5.89 12.09 22.03
CA GLU A 85 -6.30 10.82 21.43
C GLU A 85 -5.11 9.87 21.24
N LEU A 86 -3.95 10.43 20.91
CA LEU A 86 -2.70 9.68 20.80
C LEU A 86 -2.32 9.04 22.14
N GLU A 87 -2.31 9.80 23.23
CA GLU A 87 -1.97 9.30 24.57
C GLU A 87 -2.98 8.27 25.11
N LYS A 88 -4.19 8.18 24.54
CA LYS A 88 -5.16 7.12 24.89
C LYS A 88 -4.86 5.79 24.21
N LYS A 89 -4.36 5.84 22.98
CA LYS A 89 -4.19 4.64 22.12
C LYS A 89 -2.76 4.13 22.12
N TYR A 90 -1.80 5.04 22.27
CA TYR A 90 -0.38 4.78 22.12
C TYR A 90 0.40 5.29 23.33
N ARG A 91 1.58 4.71 23.53
CA ARG A 91 2.61 5.21 24.42
C ARG A 91 3.81 5.64 23.59
N ARG A 92 4.48 6.72 23.99
CA ARG A 92 5.74 7.12 23.35
C ARG A 92 6.82 6.13 23.74
N VAL A 93 7.67 5.75 22.79
CA VAL A 93 8.77 4.80 22.99
C VAL A 93 10.05 5.29 22.33
N GLU A 94 11.17 4.67 22.68
CA GLU A 94 12.44 4.84 21.99
C GLU A 94 12.40 4.21 20.59
N SER A 95 13.29 4.68 19.70
CA SER A 95 13.36 4.21 18.31
C SER A 95 13.62 2.69 18.22
N SER A 96 14.43 2.13 19.12
CA SER A 96 14.75 0.69 19.15
C SER A 96 13.54 -0.21 19.38
N GLU A 97 12.63 0.18 20.27
CA GLU A 97 11.39 -0.58 20.52
C GLU A 97 10.44 -0.45 19.32
N ALA A 98 10.33 0.74 18.75
CA ALA A 98 9.49 0.99 17.59
C ALA A 98 9.97 0.25 16.34
N GLU A 99 11.29 0.11 16.15
CA GLU A 99 11.91 -0.53 14.99
C GLU A 99 11.36 -1.93 14.73
N THR A 100 11.32 -2.75 15.79
CA THR A 100 10.90 -4.15 15.69
C THR A 100 9.47 -4.25 15.15
N TRP A 101 8.56 -3.48 15.74
CA TRP A 101 7.15 -3.46 15.33
C TRP A 101 6.96 -2.82 13.96
N TRP A 102 7.71 -1.75 13.66
CA TRP A 102 7.65 -1.05 12.39
C TRP A 102 8.07 -1.95 11.24
N ARG A 103 9.25 -2.59 11.34
CA ARG A 103 9.77 -3.51 10.32
C ARG A 103 8.87 -4.72 10.14
N GLN A 104 8.34 -5.30 11.22
CA GLN A 104 7.43 -6.43 11.12
C GLN A 104 6.14 -6.06 10.37
N GLN A 105 5.54 -4.91 10.69
CA GLN A 105 4.34 -4.43 10.01
C GLN A 105 4.63 -4.03 8.55
N TYR A 106 5.76 -3.37 8.30
CA TYR A 106 6.20 -2.98 6.96
C TYR A 106 6.40 -4.20 6.06
N ALA A 107 7.14 -5.21 6.53
CA ALA A 107 7.37 -6.46 5.81
C ALA A 107 6.05 -7.21 5.54
N ALA A 108 5.20 -7.35 6.56
CA ALA A 108 3.92 -8.04 6.41
C ALA A 108 3.00 -7.33 5.42
N SER A 109 2.93 -6.00 5.45
CA SER A 109 2.06 -5.21 4.57
C SER A 109 2.39 -5.32 3.08
N GLN A 110 3.50 -5.95 2.70
CA GLN A 110 3.79 -6.27 1.30
C GLN A 110 2.85 -7.34 0.72
N ARG A 111 2.41 -8.30 1.54
CA ARG A 111 1.65 -9.49 1.07
C ARG A 111 0.44 -9.82 1.94
N VAL A 112 0.40 -9.31 3.16
CA VAL A 112 -0.60 -9.64 4.17
C VAL A 112 -1.47 -8.42 4.41
N CYS A 113 -2.76 -8.53 4.11
CA CYS A 113 -3.71 -7.45 4.37
C CYS A 113 -3.81 -7.16 5.88
N SER A 114 -4.21 -5.94 6.24
CA SER A 114 -4.35 -5.55 7.65
C SER A 114 -5.32 -6.46 8.43
N HIS A 115 -6.35 -7.00 7.78
CA HIS A 115 -7.26 -7.96 8.42
C HIS A 115 -6.53 -9.22 8.87
N ALA A 116 -5.82 -9.88 7.95
CA ALA A 116 -5.05 -11.09 8.27
C ALA A 116 -3.92 -10.78 9.26
N TYR A 117 -3.27 -9.62 9.13
CA TYR A 117 -2.19 -9.24 10.04
C TYR A 117 -2.65 -9.10 11.50
N TRP A 118 -3.79 -8.43 11.72
CA TRP A 118 -4.33 -8.12 13.05
C TRP A 118 -5.27 -9.19 13.62
N ARG A 119 -6.00 -9.93 12.78
CA ARG A 119 -7.02 -10.91 13.20
C ARG A 119 -6.67 -12.36 12.85
N ALA A 120 -5.50 -12.61 12.25
CA ALA A 120 -5.08 -13.90 11.67
C ALA A 120 -5.93 -14.41 10.50
N VAL A 121 -7.19 -13.96 10.37
CA VAL A 121 -8.13 -14.39 9.34
C VAL A 121 -8.66 -13.18 8.57
N CYS A 122 -8.69 -13.29 7.24
CA CYS A 122 -9.37 -12.35 6.36
C CYS A 122 -10.49 -13.06 5.61
N ARG A 123 -11.72 -12.51 5.69
CA ARG A 123 -12.90 -13.08 5.02
C ARG A 123 -12.76 -13.11 3.49
N ASN A 124 -11.98 -12.19 2.92
CA ASN A 124 -11.73 -12.12 1.49
C ASN A 124 -10.23 -12.15 1.18
N ALA A 125 -9.49 -13.11 1.77
CA ALA A 125 -8.03 -13.16 1.63
C ALA A 125 -7.53 -13.21 0.18
N ALA A 126 -8.33 -13.76 -0.74
CA ALA A 126 -8.01 -13.84 -2.16
C ALA A 126 -7.87 -12.46 -2.82
N ASP A 127 -8.76 -11.52 -2.52
CA ASP A 127 -8.84 -10.21 -3.21
C ASP A 127 -8.71 -9.01 -2.26
N CYS A 128 -8.33 -9.23 -0.99
CA CYS A 128 -8.24 -8.14 -0.01
C CYS A 128 -6.94 -7.34 -0.18
N GLU A 129 -7.07 -6.11 -0.66
CA GLU A 129 -5.95 -5.15 -0.77
C GLU A 129 -5.86 -4.18 0.42
N VAL A 130 -6.67 -4.39 1.46
CA VAL A 130 -6.78 -3.45 2.59
C VAL A 130 -5.48 -3.40 3.38
N GLY A 131 -4.86 -2.22 3.39
CA GLY A 131 -3.63 -1.95 4.11
C GLY A 131 -2.41 -2.66 3.56
N LEU A 132 -2.49 -3.18 2.32
CA LEU A 132 -1.31 -3.56 1.57
C LEU A 132 -0.57 -2.31 1.10
N ARG A 133 0.75 -2.37 1.22
CA ARG A 133 1.66 -1.32 0.80
C ARG A 133 1.97 -1.39 -0.70
N VAL A 134 1.68 -2.53 -1.33
CA VAL A 134 1.88 -2.79 -2.75
C VAL A 134 0.56 -3.19 -3.38
N ARG A 135 0.19 -2.55 -4.49
CA ARG A 135 -0.94 -2.98 -5.32
C ARG A 135 -0.42 -3.67 -6.58
N THR A 136 -1.03 -4.79 -6.94
CA THR A 136 -0.67 -5.50 -8.17
C THR A 136 -1.75 -5.25 -9.20
N HIS A 137 -1.36 -4.63 -10.31
CA HIS A 137 -2.23 -4.38 -11.45
C HIS A 137 -1.88 -5.40 -12.54
N HIS A 138 -2.89 -6.06 -13.08
CA HIS A 138 -2.71 -6.97 -14.20
C HIS A 138 -3.00 -6.21 -15.49
N VAL A 139 -2.08 -6.26 -16.44
CA VAL A 139 -2.20 -5.53 -17.70
C VAL A 139 -1.98 -6.48 -18.85
N LEU A 140 -2.97 -6.52 -19.74
CA LEU A 140 -2.87 -7.23 -21.00
C LEU A 140 -2.23 -6.28 -22.03
N ALA A 141 -1.08 -6.66 -22.59
CA ALA A 141 -0.33 -5.84 -23.53
C ALA A 141 0.03 -6.61 -24.82
N GLY A 142 0.33 -5.85 -25.89
CA GLY A 142 0.62 -6.36 -27.23
C GLY A 142 -0.53 -6.08 -28.21
N SER A 143 -0.85 -7.04 -29.08
CA SER A 143 -1.92 -6.90 -30.09
C SER A 143 -3.32 -7.09 -29.50
N VAL A 144 -3.68 -6.31 -28.47
CA VAL A 144 -4.95 -6.43 -27.73
C VAL A 144 -6.15 -6.24 -28.66
N LEU A 145 -6.03 -5.42 -29.70
CA LEU A 145 -7.07 -5.21 -30.71
C LEU A 145 -7.47 -6.50 -31.43
N ALA A 146 -6.52 -7.41 -31.69
CA ALA A 146 -6.79 -8.67 -32.39
C ALA A 146 -7.68 -9.63 -31.59
N VAL A 147 -7.74 -9.46 -30.27
CA VAL A 147 -8.52 -10.32 -29.36
C VAL A 147 -9.58 -9.55 -28.59
N TRP A 148 -9.83 -8.28 -28.96
CA TRP A 148 -10.65 -7.33 -28.20
C TRP A 148 -12.01 -7.90 -27.81
N ALA A 149 -12.75 -8.44 -28.78
CA ALA A 149 -14.09 -8.99 -28.57
C ALA A 149 -14.13 -10.15 -27.56
N ARG A 150 -13.06 -10.97 -27.50
CA ARG A 150 -12.95 -12.07 -26.52
C ARG A 150 -12.65 -11.56 -25.12
N VAL A 151 -11.75 -10.59 -25.01
CA VAL A 151 -11.45 -9.96 -23.71
C VAL A 151 -12.71 -9.31 -23.15
N GLU A 152 -13.44 -8.58 -23.99
CA GLU A 152 -14.72 -7.96 -23.64
C GLU A 152 -15.75 -9.01 -23.21
N HIS A 153 -15.87 -10.12 -23.93
CA HIS A 153 -16.77 -11.21 -23.56
C HIS A 153 -16.47 -11.80 -22.17
N VAL A 154 -15.19 -12.10 -21.88
CA VAL A 154 -14.77 -12.62 -20.57
C VAL A 154 -15.00 -11.60 -19.45
N LEU A 155 -14.73 -10.32 -19.71
CA LEU A 155 -14.96 -9.24 -18.75
C LEU A 155 -16.45 -9.01 -18.47
N ALA A 156 -17.31 -9.07 -19.49
CA ALA A 156 -18.74 -8.88 -19.37
C ALA A 156 -19.42 -9.99 -18.54
N GLN A 157 -18.90 -11.22 -18.60
CA GLN A 157 -19.42 -12.35 -17.82
C GLN A 157 -19.11 -12.27 -16.32
N ARG A 158 -18.06 -11.55 -15.93
CA ARG A 158 -17.55 -11.54 -14.54
C ARG A 158 -17.60 -10.18 -13.88
N THR A 159 -17.86 -9.12 -14.65
CA THR A 159 -17.89 -7.75 -14.16
C THR A 159 -19.04 -6.99 -14.83
N HIS A 160 -20.03 -6.56 -14.05
CA HIS A 160 -21.18 -5.81 -14.59
C HIS A 160 -20.86 -4.33 -14.86
N LEU A 161 -19.66 -3.85 -14.52
CA LEU A 161 -19.34 -2.42 -14.46
C LEU A 161 -18.01 -2.00 -15.12
N ASN A 162 -17.19 -2.92 -15.62
CA ASN A 162 -15.85 -2.56 -16.08
C ASN A 162 -15.79 -2.44 -17.61
N LYS A 163 -15.84 -1.21 -18.11
CA LYS A 163 -15.36 -0.88 -19.46
C LYS A 163 -13.86 -1.14 -19.51
N MET A 164 -13.36 -1.74 -20.60
CA MET A 164 -11.92 -1.91 -20.82
C MET A 164 -11.20 -0.55 -20.71
N GLN A 165 -10.27 -0.42 -19.78
CA GLN A 165 -9.49 0.80 -19.58
C GLN A 165 -8.09 0.64 -20.17
N VAL A 166 -7.75 1.48 -21.14
CA VAL A 166 -6.39 1.53 -21.70
C VAL A 166 -5.50 2.32 -20.74
N VAL A 167 -4.41 1.70 -20.32
CA VAL A 167 -3.42 2.26 -19.42
C VAL A 167 -2.07 2.34 -20.11
N ARG A 168 -1.33 3.42 -19.82
CA ARG A 168 0.06 3.59 -20.22
C ARG A 168 0.92 3.53 -18.97
N ILE A 169 1.80 2.54 -18.91
CA ILE A 169 2.67 2.30 -17.77
C ILE A 169 4.09 2.59 -18.19
N LYS A 170 4.83 3.23 -17.30
CA LYS A 170 6.27 3.38 -17.39
C LYS A 170 6.86 2.61 -16.21
N THR A 171 7.70 1.62 -16.52
CA THR A 171 8.47 0.88 -15.51
C THR A 171 9.67 1.70 -15.07
N ASP A 172 10.24 1.35 -13.93
CA ASP A 172 11.43 2.01 -13.37
C ASP A 172 12.65 1.87 -14.31
N ASP A 173 12.72 0.76 -15.06
CA ASP A 173 13.73 0.50 -16.10
C ASP A 173 13.49 1.31 -17.40
N GLY A 174 12.53 2.25 -17.39
CA GLY A 174 12.22 3.14 -18.51
C GLY A 174 11.38 2.49 -19.61
N LEU A 175 11.03 1.21 -19.50
CA LEU A 175 10.21 0.51 -20.45
C LEU A 175 8.75 0.98 -20.37
N LYS A 176 8.23 1.45 -21.51
CA LYS A 176 6.87 1.98 -21.65
C LYS A 176 5.97 0.90 -22.23
N ILE A 177 4.89 0.59 -21.53
CA ILE A 177 3.90 -0.42 -21.94
C ILE A 177 2.57 0.29 -22.11
N VAL A 178 1.88 0.01 -23.22
CA VAL A 178 0.48 0.35 -23.41
C VAL A 178 -0.32 -0.94 -23.39
N GLY A 179 -1.37 -0.99 -22.60
CA GLY A 179 -2.20 -2.18 -22.46
C GLY A 179 -3.54 -1.88 -21.82
N THR A 180 -4.32 -2.92 -21.55
CA THR A 180 -5.63 -2.82 -20.89
C THR A 180 -5.54 -3.35 -19.47
N LEU A 181 -6.09 -2.60 -18.50
CA LEU A 181 -6.17 -3.05 -17.11
C LEU A 181 -7.17 -4.20 -16.99
N ILE A 182 -6.72 -5.32 -16.41
CA ILE A 182 -7.50 -6.53 -16.21
C ILE A 182 -7.73 -6.72 -14.70
N PRO A 183 -9.00 -6.81 -14.26
CA PRO A 183 -9.34 -7.22 -12.90
C PRO A 183 -8.76 -8.59 -12.56
N LYS A 184 -8.27 -8.78 -11.33
CA LYS A 184 -7.64 -10.02 -10.89
C LYS A 184 -8.49 -11.27 -11.14
N ASN A 185 -9.79 -11.21 -10.85
CA ASN A 185 -10.74 -12.31 -11.06
C ASN A 185 -10.96 -12.72 -12.53
N CYS A 186 -10.45 -11.92 -13.47
CA CYS A 186 -10.52 -12.15 -14.90
C CYS A 186 -9.17 -12.58 -15.49
N VAL A 187 -8.08 -12.62 -14.71
CA VAL A 187 -6.74 -12.96 -15.20
C VAL A 187 -6.66 -14.41 -15.66
N GLU A 188 -7.05 -15.36 -14.82
CA GLU A 188 -6.99 -16.79 -15.13
C GLU A 188 -7.92 -17.16 -16.31
N PRO A 189 -9.21 -16.75 -16.33
CA PRO A 189 -10.11 -17.01 -17.45
C PRO A 189 -9.60 -16.38 -18.76
N LEU A 190 -8.99 -15.20 -18.68
CA LEU A 190 -8.44 -14.54 -19.86
C LEU A 190 -7.18 -15.28 -20.35
N LYS A 191 -6.34 -15.79 -19.45
CA LYS A 191 -5.21 -16.64 -19.83
C LYS A 191 -5.68 -17.91 -20.54
N GLU A 192 -6.72 -18.57 -20.05
CA GLU A 192 -7.32 -19.76 -20.68
C GLU A 192 -7.95 -19.43 -22.04
N ALA A 193 -8.74 -18.35 -22.12
CA ALA A 193 -9.39 -17.95 -23.36
C ALA A 193 -8.39 -17.49 -24.43
N LEU A 194 -7.22 -16.99 -24.04
CA LEU A 194 -6.18 -16.50 -24.95
C LEU A 194 -5.13 -17.57 -25.31
N SER A 195 -4.96 -18.61 -24.51
CA SER A 195 -3.94 -19.65 -24.74
C SER A 195 -4.20 -20.48 -26.00
N SER A 196 -5.45 -20.59 -26.46
CA SER A 196 -5.81 -21.35 -27.67
C SER A 196 -5.16 -20.82 -28.96
N ASP A 197 -4.90 -19.51 -29.03
CA ASP A 197 -4.42 -18.85 -30.26
C ASP A 197 -3.07 -18.13 -30.05
N ALA A 198 -2.50 -18.22 -28.84
CA ALA A 198 -1.30 -17.49 -28.50
C ALA A 198 -0.05 -18.21 -29.02
N VAL A 199 0.67 -17.57 -29.93
CA VAL A 199 2.03 -17.97 -30.36
C VAL A 199 3.01 -18.00 -29.16
N SER A 200 2.75 -17.20 -28.13
CA SER A 200 3.41 -17.26 -26.83
C SER A 200 2.61 -16.45 -25.80
N VAL A 201 2.54 -16.97 -24.57
CA VAL A 201 2.07 -16.26 -23.37
C VAL A 201 3.26 -16.09 -22.45
N SER A 202 3.79 -14.86 -22.32
CA SER A 202 4.79 -14.54 -21.30
C SER A 202 4.12 -13.82 -20.13
N GLU A 203 4.53 -14.17 -18.92
CA GLU A 203 4.19 -13.41 -17.72
C GLU A 203 5.42 -12.64 -17.29
N GLN A 204 5.37 -11.32 -17.41
CA GLN A 204 6.41 -10.45 -16.86
C GLN A 204 5.90 -9.89 -15.54
N LYS A 205 6.63 -10.23 -14.47
CA LYS A 205 6.47 -9.62 -13.16
C LYS A 205 7.50 -8.51 -13.07
N PHE A 206 7.02 -7.28 -13.04
CA PHE A 206 7.85 -6.14 -12.76
C PHE A 206 7.80 -5.91 -11.25
N GLU A 207 8.90 -6.24 -10.58
CA GLU A 207 9.11 -5.82 -9.22
C GLU A 207 9.75 -4.42 -9.26
N PRO A 208 9.24 -3.44 -8.51
CA PRO A 208 9.90 -2.15 -8.41
C PRO A 208 11.29 -2.36 -7.81
N THR A 209 12.32 -1.99 -8.56
CA THR A 209 13.71 -2.08 -8.16
C THR A 209 13.84 -1.39 -6.80
N ASP A 210 14.34 -2.08 -5.77
CA ASP A 210 14.79 -1.39 -4.57
C ASP A 210 15.92 -0.47 -5.02
N ALA A 211 15.64 0.83 -5.09
CA ALA A 211 16.63 1.86 -5.26
C ALA A 211 17.47 1.92 -3.97
N LEU A 212 18.27 0.89 -3.76
CA LEU A 212 19.46 0.93 -2.92
C LEU A 212 20.57 1.51 -3.79
N LYS A 213 20.70 2.83 -3.76
CA LYS A 213 21.96 3.53 -3.94
C LYS A 213 22.16 4.45 -2.76
#